data_AF-A0A9P7KIU1-F1
#
_entry.id   AF-A0A9P7KIU1-F1
#
_cell.length_a   1.000
_cell.length_b   1.000
_cell.length_c   1.000
_cell.angle_alpha   90.00
_cell.angle_beta   90.00
_cell.angle_gamma   90.00
#
_symmetry.space_group_name_H-M   'P 1'
#
loop_
_entity.id
_entity.type
_entity.pdbx_description
1 polymer ?
#
loop_
_entity_poly.entity_id
_entity_poly.type
_entity_poly.pdbx_seq_one_letter_code
_entity_poly.pdbx_strand_id
1 'polypeptide(L)'
;MSNWGPLTFTIAESSVDSFPMAQFKAVRNVNRSEGPSRRLILSFTQVNNPTTIKWTATPSEIGARTLRIRTTQAFAGGRPQITVNSWTSTGPPRKQNGFYGLVCFNAS
;
A
#
# COMPACT_ATOMS: atom_id res chain seq x y z
N MET A 1 -17.51 -3.37 -8.18
CA MET A 1 -16.41 -3.74 -7.26
C MET A 1 -16.70 -3.16 -5.90
N SER A 2 -16.36 -3.87 -4.83
CA SER A 2 -16.40 -3.31 -3.47
C SER A 2 -15.52 -2.05 -3.38
N ASN A 3 -15.79 -1.21 -2.38
CA ASN A 3 -15.00 0.00 -2.15
C ASN A 3 -13.52 -0.34 -1.94
N TRP A 4 -12.61 0.28 -2.71
CA TRP A 4 -11.18 -0.07 -2.70
C TRP A 4 -10.39 0.58 -1.57
N GLY A 5 -10.93 1.62 -0.93
CA GLY A 5 -10.30 2.28 0.21
C GLY A 5 -9.93 3.75 0.01
N PRO A 6 -9.15 4.35 0.92
CA PRO A 6 -8.38 3.71 2.01
C PRO A 6 -9.21 2.89 3.01
N LEU A 7 -8.66 1.75 3.47
CA LEU A 7 -9.36 0.81 4.36
C LEU A 7 -8.59 0.58 5.66
N THR A 8 -9.34 0.31 6.74
CA THR A 8 -8.81 -0.22 7.99
C THR A 8 -9.26 -1.66 8.15
N PHE A 9 -8.30 -2.57 8.30
CA PHE A 9 -8.52 -3.99 8.59
C PHE A 9 -8.17 -4.25 10.06
N THR A 10 -9.14 -4.71 10.85
CA THR A 10 -8.91 -5.10 12.26
C THR A 10 -8.76 -6.60 12.34
N ILE A 11 -7.60 -7.08 12.80
CA ILE A 11 -7.33 -8.49 13.00
C ILE A 11 -8.35 -9.07 13.99
N ALA A 12 -8.85 -10.27 13.70
CA ALA A 12 -9.88 -11.00 14.46
C ALA A 12 -11.33 -10.45 14.38
N GLU A 13 -11.54 -9.27 13.80
CA GLU A 13 -12.89 -8.70 13.62
C GLU A 13 -13.31 -8.61 12.15
N SER A 14 -12.40 -8.18 11.28
CA SER A 14 -12.68 -7.94 9.86
C SER A 14 -12.64 -9.25 9.05
N SER A 15 -13.60 -9.43 8.14
CA SER A 15 -13.56 -10.53 7.15
C SER A 15 -12.38 -10.37 6.20
N VAL A 16 -11.76 -11.48 5.75
CA VAL A 16 -10.65 -11.45 4.77
C VAL A 16 -11.03 -10.71 3.49
N ASP A 17 -12.30 -10.78 3.08
CA ASP A 17 -12.79 -10.09 1.88
C ASP A 17 -12.80 -8.55 2.01
N SER A 18 -12.65 -8.03 3.22
CA SER A 18 -12.49 -6.59 3.47
C SER A 18 -11.04 -6.11 3.31
N PHE A 19 -10.08 -7.02 3.18
CA PHE A 19 -8.69 -6.65 2.90
C PHE A 19 -8.49 -6.38 1.40
N PRO A 20 -7.93 -5.22 1.01
CA PRO A 20 -7.80 -4.89 -0.40
C PRO A 20 -6.78 -5.79 -1.10
N MET A 21 -7.16 -6.38 -2.23
CA MET A 21 -6.26 -7.25 -3.02
C MET A 21 -5.07 -6.51 -3.65
N ALA A 22 -5.18 -5.18 -3.80
CA ALA A 22 -4.13 -4.34 -4.36
C ALA A 22 -4.16 -2.93 -3.77
N GLN A 23 -2.99 -2.27 -3.81
CA GLN A 23 -2.78 -0.91 -3.33
C GLN A 23 -2.22 -0.04 -4.45
N PHE A 24 -2.85 1.09 -4.70
CA PHE A 24 -2.47 2.03 -5.74
C PHE A 24 -2.23 3.41 -5.12
N LYS A 25 -1.03 3.96 -5.36
CA LYS A 25 -0.65 5.29 -4.87
C LYS A 25 -1.49 6.38 -5.55
N ALA A 26 -1.58 6.35 -6.88
CA ALA A 26 -2.38 7.29 -7.65
C ALA A 26 -2.65 6.77 -9.06
N VAL A 27 -3.70 7.28 -9.69
CA VAL A 27 -4.01 7.11 -11.12
C VAL A 27 -3.74 8.43 -11.84
N ARG A 28 -3.12 8.36 -13.01
CA ARG A 28 -2.94 9.50 -13.90
C ARG A 28 -4.23 9.73 -14.67
N ASN A 29 -4.84 10.90 -14.48
CA ASN A 29 -5.97 11.36 -15.27
C ASN A 29 -5.47 12.33 -16.35
N VAL A 30 -5.88 12.06 -17.59
CA VAL A 30 -5.56 12.88 -18.75
C VAL A 30 -6.87 13.43 -19.29
N ASN A 31 -7.16 14.69 -18.96
CA ASN A 31 -8.31 15.37 -19.52
C ASN A 31 -7.83 16.26 -20.67
N ARG A 32 -8.45 16.11 -21.83
CA ARG A 32 -8.29 17.06 -22.94
C ARG A 32 -9.44 18.05 -22.85
N SER A 33 -9.14 19.34 -22.77
CA SER A 33 -10.15 20.38 -22.94
C SER A 33 -10.63 20.36 -24.39
N GLU A 34 -11.91 20.11 -24.64
CA GLU A 34 -12.47 20.21 -25.99
C GLU A 34 -12.60 21.69 -26.37
N GLY A 35 -11.77 22.15 -27.30
CA GLY A 35 -11.70 23.52 -27.76
C GLY A 35 -10.41 23.82 -28.54
N PRO A 36 -10.33 24.98 -29.21
CA PRO A 36 -9.20 25.33 -30.08
C PRO A 36 -7.88 25.54 -29.31
N SER A 37 -7.94 25.90 -28.03
CA SER A 37 -6.78 25.99 -27.14
C SER A 37 -6.63 24.70 -26.32
N ARG A 38 -5.99 23.69 -26.90
CA ARG A 38 -5.78 22.39 -26.24
C ARG A 38 -4.72 22.51 -25.13
N ARG A 39 -5.14 22.59 -23.87
CA ARG A 39 -4.23 22.46 -22.72
C ARG A 39 -4.32 21.03 -22.18
N LEU A 40 -3.19 20.32 -22.19
CA LEU A 40 -3.08 19.04 -21.51
C LEU A 40 -3.00 19.30 -20.00
N ILE A 41 -4.06 18.99 -19.27
CA ILE A 41 -4.04 19.02 -17.81
C ILE A 41 -3.80 17.59 -17.33
N LEU A 42 -2.67 17.38 -16.68
CA LEU A 42 -2.35 16.12 -16.00
C LEU A 42 -2.68 16.28 -14.53
N SER A 43 -3.60 15.48 -14.02
CA SER A 43 -3.88 15.36 -12.58
C SER A 43 -3.64 13.93 -12.12
N PHE A 44 -3.27 13.77 -10.84
CA PHE A 44 -3.13 12.47 -10.21
C PHE A 44 -4.11 12.38 -9.06
N THR A 45 -4.89 11.30 -9.03
CA THR A 45 -5.85 11.05 -7.94
C THR A 45 -5.39 9.85 -7.15
N GLN A 46 -5.24 10.01 -5.83
CA GLN A 46 -4.95 8.92 -4.90
C GLN A 46 -6.11 7.92 -4.88
N VAL A 47 -5.80 6.63 -4.86
CA VAL A 47 -6.84 5.58 -4.94
C VAL A 47 -7.13 5.04 -3.55
N ASN A 48 -6.24 4.25 -2.96
CA ASN A 48 -6.52 3.55 -1.72
C ASN A 48 -5.32 3.35 -0.78
N ASN A 49 -4.26 4.12 -0.98
CA ASN A 49 -3.08 4.14 -0.12
C ASN A 49 -3.33 5.09 1.07
N PRO A 50 -3.00 4.78 2.34
CA PRO A 50 -2.49 3.50 2.83
C PRO A 50 -3.61 2.50 3.17
N THR A 51 -3.22 1.23 3.31
CA THR A 51 -3.98 0.25 4.10
C THR A 51 -3.54 0.34 5.55
N THR A 52 -4.49 0.47 6.47
CA THR A 52 -4.22 0.46 7.90
C THR A 52 -4.60 -0.89 8.48
N ILE A 53 -3.69 -1.52 9.22
CA ILE A 53 -3.96 -2.77 9.94
C ILE A 53 -3.96 -2.45 11.43
N LYS A 54 -5.04 -2.79 12.13
CA LYS A 54 -5.17 -2.68 13.58
C LYS A 54 -5.15 -4.06 14.20
N TRP A 55 -4.39 -4.22 15.27
CA TRP A 55 -4.37 -5.44 16.08
C TRP A 55 -4.08 -5.09 17.53
N THR A 56 -4.48 -5.98 18.43
CA THR A 56 -4.13 -5.92 19.85
C THR A 56 -3.00 -6.92 20.09
N ALA A 57 -1.94 -6.48 20.80
CA ALA A 57 -0.86 -7.34 21.24
C ALA A 57 -0.93 -7.50 22.77
N THR A 58 -0.77 -8.73 23.25
CA THR A 58 -0.58 -9.04 24.66
C THR A 58 0.86 -8.73 25.09
N PRO A 59 1.14 -8.55 26.40
CA PRO A 59 2.49 -8.23 26.87
C PRO A 59 3.57 -9.24 26.44
N SER A 60 3.24 -10.52 26.27
CA SER A 60 4.16 -11.56 25.79
C SER A 60 4.46 -11.44 24.29
N GLU A 61 3.63 -10.72 23.54
CA GLU A 61 3.81 -10.49 22.11
C GLU A 61 4.65 -9.24 21.80
N ILE A 62 4.92 -8.42 22.81
CA ILE A 62 5.76 -7.23 22.72
C ILE A 62 7.25 -7.65 22.72
N GLY A 63 7.99 -7.21 21.70
CA GLY A 63 9.41 -7.49 21.50
C GLY A 63 9.77 -7.44 20.02
N ALA A 64 11.00 -7.79 19.66
CA ALA A 64 11.43 -7.81 18.26
C ALA A 64 10.59 -8.81 17.45
N ARG A 65 10.00 -8.34 16.34
CA ARG A 65 9.15 -9.14 15.44
C ARG A 65 9.46 -8.83 13.98
N THR A 66 9.23 -9.82 13.13
CA THR A 66 9.34 -9.66 11.68
C THR A 66 7.95 -9.54 11.06
N LEU A 67 7.63 -8.38 10.46
CA LEU A 67 6.49 -8.24 9.56
C LEU A 67 6.91 -8.67 8.16
N ARG A 68 6.12 -9.55 7.55
CA ARG A 68 6.39 -10.10 6.23
C ARG A 68 5.27 -9.75 5.27
N ILE A 69 5.58 -8.95 4.25
CA ILE A 69 4.64 -8.60 3.18
C ILE A 69 5.09 -9.30 1.90
N ARG A 70 4.19 -10.12 1.35
CA ARG A 70 4.38 -10.80 0.07
C ARG A 70 3.46 -10.16 -0.95
N THR A 71 4.01 -9.78 -2.10
CA THR A 71 3.24 -9.24 -3.22
C THR A 71 3.33 -10.19 -4.40
N THR A 72 2.24 -10.36 -5.13
CA THR A 72 2.20 -11.18 -6.36
C THR A 72 2.67 -10.41 -7.59
N GLN A 73 2.42 -9.10 -7.64
CA GLN A 73 2.81 -8.24 -8.75
C GLN A 73 3.11 -6.82 -8.27
N ALA A 74 3.91 -6.08 -9.03
CA ALA A 74 4.03 -4.65 -8.87
C ALA A 74 4.04 -3.93 -10.21
N PHE A 75 3.40 -2.77 -10.26
CA PHE A 75 3.37 -1.87 -11.42
C PHE A 75 4.07 -0.55 -11.09
N ALA A 76 4.73 0.06 -12.08
CA ALA A 76 5.42 1.35 -11.97
C ALA A 76 6.35 1.50 -10.74
N GLY A 77 6.93 0.40 -10.26
CA GLY A 77 7.82 0.41 -9.10
C GLY A 77 7.14 0.49 -7.73
N GLY A 78 5.82 0.28 -7.63
CA GLY A 78 5.11 0.25 -6.34
C GLY A 78 5.68 -0.80 -5.38
N ARG A 79 6.05 -0.41 -4.16
CA ARG A 79 6.58 -1.28 -3.10
C ARG A 79 6.03 -0.82 -1.74
N PRO A 80 5.75 -1.74 -0.80
CA PRO A 80 5.25 -1.36 0.52
C PRO A 80 6.37 -0.72 1.36
N GLN A 81 6.09 0.43 1.96
CA GLN A 81 6.82 0.93 3.12
C GLN A 81 5.87 0.86 4.30
N ILE A 82 6.37 0.53 5.48
CA ILE A 82 5.52 0.32 6.65
C ILE A 82 5.86 1.35 7.73
N THR A 83 4.83 1.73 8.47
CA THR A 83 4.95 2.43 9.72
C THR A 83 4.21 1.60 10.77
N VAL A 84 4.90 1.28 11.86
CA VAL A 84 4.37 0.57 13.02
C VAL A 84 4.46 1.52 14.21
N ASN A 85 3.32 2.00 14.69
CA ASN A 85 3.26 3.06 15.69
C ASN A 85 4.07 4.28 15.23
N SER A 86 5.15 4.63 15.94
CA SER A 86 6.05 5.74 15.61
C SER A 86 7.32 5.33 14.84
N TRP A 87 7.49 4.03 14.54
CA TRP A 87 8.63 3.53 13.79
C TRP A 87 8.29 3.37 12.31
N THR A 88 9.13 3.91 11.42
CA THR A 88 8.98 3.78 9.96
C THR A 88 10.15 3.01 9.40
N SER A 89 9.87 2.01 8.55
CA SER A 89 10.91 1.24 7.89
C SER A 89 11.60 2.03 6.78
N THR A 90 12.84 1.66 6.46
CA THR A 90 13.50 2.14 5.23
C THR A 90 12.71 1.68 4.00
N GLY A 91 12.53 2.57 3.02
CA GLY A 91 11.86 2.24 1.76
C GLY A 91 12.58 1.10 1.03
N PRO A 92 11.88 0.01 0.62
CA PRO A 92 12.52 -1.06 -0.10
C PRO A 92 13.08 -0.58 -1.45
N PRO A 93 14.26 -1.07 -1.88
CA PRO A 93 14.82 -0.70 -3.16
C PRO A 93 13.89 -1.14 -4.30
N ARG A 94 13.84 -0.33 -5.37
CA ARG A 94 13.16 -0.71 -6.61
C ARG A 94 13.88 -1.92 -7.21
N LYS A 95 13.23 -3.09 -7.20
CA LYS A 95 13.72 -4.26 -7.93
C LYS A 95 13.65 -3.96 -9.44
N GLN A 96 14.79 -3.96 -10.12
CA GLN A 96 14.87 -3.98 -11.59
C GLN A 96 14.67 -5.42 -12.06
N ASN A 97 13.81 -5.62 -13.06
CA ASN A 97 13.54 -6.87 -13.80
C ASN A 97 13.24 -8.16 -12.98
N GLY A 98 12.00 -8.65 -13.08
CA GLY A 98 11.69 -10.10 -13.00
C GLY A 98 11.66 -10.81 -11.63
N PHE A 99 12.04 -10.17 -10.51
CA PHE A 99 12.02 -10.85 -9.20
C PHE A 99 10.84 -10.44 -8.31
N TYR A 100 9.94 -11.39 -8.07
CA TYR A 100 8.86 -11.34 -7.07
C TYR A 100 9.48 -11.46 -5.66
N GLY A 101 9.28 -10.44 -4.82
CA GLY A 101 10.04 -10.28 -3.59
C GLY A 101 9.24 -10.51 -2.32
N LEU A 102 9.83 -11.25 -1.39
CA LEU A 102 9.54 -11.18 0.04
C LEU A 102 10.14 -9.89 0.60
N VAL A 103 9.35 -9.05 1.28
CA VAL A 103 9.91 -7.96 2.08
C VAL A 103 9.68 -8.29 3.55
N CYS A 104 10.79 -8.53 4.26
CA CYS A 104 10.80 -8.70 5.71
C CYS A 104 11.21 -7.37 6.34
N PHE A 105 10.41 -6.91 7.31
CA PHE A 105 10.71 -5.73 8.11
C PHE A 105 10.87 -6.17 9.56
N ASN A 106 11.92 -5.71 10.23
CA ASN A 106 12.13 -5.98 11.65
C ASN A 106 11.77 -4.73 12.45
N ALA A 107 10.72 -4.82 13.27
CA ALA A 107 10.39 -3.77 14.24
C ALA A 107 11.10 -4.14 15.56
N SER A 108 11.96 -3.22 16.03
CA SER A 108 12.68 -3.35 17.31
C SER A 108 11.92 -2.65 18.42
#